data_AF-A0AAJ5F3X5-F1
#
_entry.id   AF-A0AAJ5F3X5-F1
#
_cell.length_a   1.000
_cell.length_b   1.000
_cell.length_c   1.000
_cell.angle_alpha   90.00
_cell.angle_beta   90.00
_cell.angle_gamma   90.00
#
_symmetry.space_group_name_H-M   'P 1'
#
loop_
_entity.id
_entity.type
_entity.pdbx_description
1 polymer ?
#
loop_
_entity_poly.entity_id
_entity_poly.type
_entity_poly.pdbx_seq_one_letter_code
_entity_poly.pdbx_strand_id
1 'polypeptide(L)'
;MMDIFNMLGGLGQAQQTVGSRLGTSPQQTEAALEAAVPLLLGAMTRNAQTPGGAEALSGALDQHDGQALDLFGQGQMPDMQEGQKILGHVFGNQQQAAANAVSRRAGIDPQLALQILSMVAPLVLAYLSRRRQGQTQGQAGGQSGGLGGILGSILGGGGLGGILGGHPSQPQVQTQGGSLGEGPVIPGYTQPQNQGDVTGGSVLPGYPQNPAGQPGHASTGQMGGMIGTLNNVLDRDGDGNALNDLIGMFGGQRR
;
A
#
# COMPACT_ATOMS: atom_id res chain seq x y z
N MET A 1 9.03 27.01 -5.00
CA MET A 1 10.18 26.09 -4.81
C MET A 1 11.00 26.40 -3.55
N MET A 2 10.62 27.42 -2.75
CA MET A 2 11.29 27.80 -1.49
C MET A 2 10.84 26.96 -0.28
N ASP A 3 9.83 26.13 -0.44
CA ASP A 3 9.14 25.47 0.68
C ASP A 3 9.79 24.16 1.10
N ILE A 4 10.39 23.43 0.15
CA ILE A 4 11.06 22.15 0.42
C ILE A 4 12.33 22.37 1.24
N PHE A 5 13.07 23.45 1.00
CA PHE A 5 14.27 23.75 1.77
C PHE A 5 13.95 24.17 3.21
N ASN A 6 12.87 24.92 3.42
CA ASN A 6 12.41 25.27 4.76
C ASN A 6 11.80 24.07 5.49
N MET A 7 11.09 23.20 4.79
CA MET A 7 10.49 22.00 5.37
C MET A 7 11.55 20.93 5.71
N LEU A 8 12.57 20.75 4.85
CA LEU A 8 13.70 19.87 5.10
C LEU A 8 14.62 20.43 6.20
N GLY A 9 14.78 21.77 6.26
CA GLY A 9 15.46 22.46 7.36
C GLY A 9 14.77 22.25 8.70
N GLY A 10 13.43 22.35 8.74
CA GLY A 10 12.63 22.07 9.93
C GLY A 10 12.72 20.62 10.39
N LEU A 11 12.75 19.65 9.46
CA LEU A 11 12.92 18.22 9.77
C LEU A 11 14.32 17.91 10.31
N GLY A 12 15.37 18.50 9.73
CA GLY A 12 16.75 18.35 10.24
C GLY A 12 16.94 18.95 11.63
N GLN A 13 16.37 20.13 11.89
CA GLN A 13 16.41 20.74 13.22
C GLN A 13 15.57 19.98 14.24
N ALA A 14 14.42 19.45 13.83
CA ALA A 14 13.62 18.56 14.66
C ALA A 14 14.41 17.31 15.07
N GLN A 15 15.05 16.62 14.11
CA GLN A 15 15.87 15.44 14.41
C GLN A 15 17.04 15.76 15.36
N GLN A 16 17.72 16.89 15.17
CA GLN A 16 18.79 17.33 16.06
C GLN A 16 18.27 17.67 17.47
N THR A 17 17.10 18.30 17.56
CA THR A 17 16.45 18.65 18.83
C THR A 17 16.05 17.40 19.60
N VAL A 18 15.46 16.42 18.91
CA VAL A 18 15.06 15.13 19.48
C VAL A 18 16.30 14.36 19.94
N GLY A 19 17.30 14.20 19.07
CA GLY A 19 18.53 13.48 19.41
C GLY A 19 19.29 14.10 20.58
N SER A 20 19.37 15.43 20.64
CA SER A 20 20.06 16.13 21.73
C SER A 20 19.34 16.03 23.07
N ARG A 21 18.01 16.02 23.07
CA ARG A 21 17.20 15.94 24.31
C ARG A 21 17.03 14.51 24.82
N LEU A 22 16.93 13.55 23.92
CA LEU A 22 16.72 12.13 24.24
C LEU A 22 18.04 11.34 24.29
N GLY A 23 19.16 11.92 23.86
CA GLY A 23 20.46 11.25 23.83
C GLY A 23 20.54 10.16 22.75
N THR A 24 19.74 10.27 21.68
CA THR A 24 19.72 9.33 20.56
C THR A 24 20.54 9.84 19.38
N SER A 25 21.19 8.93 18.65
CA SER A 25 21.76 9.26 17.35
C SER A 25 20.66 9.58 16.32
N PRO A 26 20.96 10.33 15.25
CA PRO A 26 20.02 10.56 14.16
C PRO A 26 19.44 9.25 13.59
N GLN A 27 20.30 8.24 13.41
CA GLN A 27 19.91 6.93 12.88
C GLN A 27 18.97 6.17 13.82
N GLN A 28 19.23 6.18 15.13
CA GLN A 28 18.33 5.57 16.12
C GLN A 28 16.98 6.29 16.18
N THR A 29 17.00 7.62 16.06
CA THR A 29 15.78 8.44 16.07
C THR A 29 14.92 8.13 14.85
N GLU A 30 15.53 8.07 13.66
CA GLU A 30 14.86 7.72 12.42
C GLU A 30 14.26 6.31 12.50
N ALA A 31 15.04 5.31 12.89
CA ALA A 31 14.56 3.94 13.04
C ALA A 31 13.42 3.82 14.08
N ALA A 32 13.47 4.61 15.14
CA ALA A 32 12.41 4.65 16.14
C ALA A 32 11.12 5.26 15.57
N LEU A 33 11.22 6.35 14.81
CA LEU A 33 10.08 6.98 14.13
C LEU A 33 9.43 6.05 13.11
N GLU A 34 10.26 5.38 12.29
CA GLU A 34 9.79 4.40 11.30
C GLU A 34 9.04 3.23 11.93
N ALA A 35 9.41 2.83 13.16
CA ALA A 35 8.69 1.79 13.91
C ALA A 35 7.45 2.35 14.64
N ALA A 36 7.58 3.52 15.24
CA ALA A 36 6.56 4.11 16.11
C ALA A 36 5.31 4.57 15.36
N VAL A 37 5.48 5.27 14.23
CA VAL A 37 4.37 5.83 13.44
C VAL A 37 3.36 4.76 12.98
N PRO A 38 3.78 3.65 12.32
CA PRO A 38 2.83 2.63 11.89
C PRO A 38 2.19 1.89 13.08
N LEU A 39 2.91 1.72 14.19
CA LEU A 39 2.34 1.13 15.42
C LEU A 39 1.26 2.01 16.03
N LEU A 40 1.51 3.31 16.15
CA LEU A 40 0.55 4.30 16.64
C LEU A 40 -0.70 4.33 15.75
N LEU A 41 -0.51 4.41 14.45
CA LEU A 41 -1.63 4.45 13.50
C LEU A 41 -2.46 3.15 13.55
N GLY A 42 -1.79 1.99 13.61
CA GLY A 42 -2.47 0.70 13.71
C GLY A 42 -3.29 0.58 15.01
N ALA A 43 -2.75 1.04 16.13
CA ALA A 43 -3.45 1.06 17.41
C ALA A 43 -4.62 2.06 17.42
N MET A 44 -4.44 3.27 16.90
CA MET A 44 -5.53 4.25 16.73
C MET A 44 -6.65 3.71 15.82
N THR A 45 -6.28 3.03 14.73
CA THR A 45 -7.24 2.41 13.81
C THR A 45 -8.03 1.30 14.50
N ARG A 46 -7.34 0.45 15.27
CA ARG A 46 -8.00 -0.59 16.08
C ARG A 46 -8.95 0.02 17.10
N ASN A 47 -8.55 1.09 17.78
CA ASN A 47 -9.39 1.75 18.78
C ASN A 47 -10.60 2.43 18.13
N ALA A 48 -10.45 3.02 16.95
CA ALA A 48 -11.58 3.60 16.21
C ALA A 48 -12.66 2.57 15.83
N GLN A 49 -12.34 1.27 15.85
CA GLN A 49 -13.28 0.18 15.59
C GLN A 49 -14.04 -0.29 16.85
N THR A 50 -13.69 0.22 18.04
CA THR A 50 -14.39 -0.14 19.28
C THR A 50 -15.58 0.80 19.54
N PRO A 51 -16.58 0.38 20.34
CA PRO A 51 -17.70 1.24 20.71
C PRO A 51 -17.22 2.51 21.40
N GLY A 52 -17.58 3.69 20.88
CA GLY A 52 -17.14 4.98 21.42
C GLY A 52 -15.71 5.39 21.01
N GLY A 53 -14.95 4.51 20.37
CA GLY A 53 -13.55 4.76 20.02
C GLY A 53 -13.38 5.71 18.84
N ALA A 54 -14.30 5.69 17.87
CA ALA A 54 -14.32 6.64 16.76
C ALA A 54 -14.62 8.07 17.25
N GLU A 55 -15.57 8.22 18.17
CA GLU A 55 -15.93 9.50 18.80
C GLU A 55 -14.79 10.03 19.66
N ALA A 56 -14.14 9.16 20.45
CA ALA A 56 -12.96 9.52 21.23
C ALA A 56 -11.81 9.99 20.33
N LEU A 57 -11.55 9.28 19.22
CA LEU A 57 -10.55 9.71 18.23
C LEU A 57 -10.95 11.03 17.57
N SER A 58 -12.22 11.23 17.22
CA SER A 58 -12.70 12.51 16.67
C SER A 58 -12.44 13.65 17.65
N GLY A 59 -12.80 13.48 18.92
CA GLY A 59 -12.58 14.49 19.95
C GLY A 59 -11.09 14.79 20.17
N ALA A 60 -10.22 13.79 20.09
CA ALA A 60 -8.78 14.02 20.12
C ALA A 60 -8.32 14.82 18.90
N LEU A 61 -8.80 14.51 17.70
CA LEU A 61 -8.44 15.25 16.49
C LEU A 61 -8.97 16.70 16.50
N ASP A 62 -10.11 16.95 17.17
CA ASP A 62 -10.64 18.29 17.40
C ASP A 62 -9.83 19.08 18.44
N GLN A 63 -9.21 18.41 19.41
CA GLN A 63 -8.31 19.03 20.39
C GLN A 63 -6.91 19.30 19.82
N HIS A 64 -6.46 18.48 18.87
CA HIS A 64 -5.13 18.55 18.28
C HIS A 64 -5.18 19.07 16.83
N ASP A 65 -5.46 20.36 16.65
CA ASP A 65 -5.67 21.06 15.36
C ASP A 65 -4.42 21.20 14.45
N GLY A 66 -3.43 20.32 14.58
CA GLY A 66 -2.22 20.40 13.76
C GLY A 66 -1.14 21.34 14.32
N GLN A 67 -1.44 22.18 15.31
CA GLN A 67 -0.49 23.15 15.88
C GLN A 67 0.77 22.49 16.44
N ALA A 68 0.66 21.31 17.03
CA ALA A 68 1.82 20.57 17.56
C ALA A 68 2.87 20.29 16.48
N LEU A 69 2.45 20.08 15.22
CA LEU A 69 3.36 19.87 14.09
C LEU A 69 4.09 21.16 13.70
N ASP A 70 3.39 22.30 13.71
CA ASP A 70 3.99 23.59 13.38
C ASP A 70 4.96 24.06 14.49
N LEU A 71 4.59 23.84 15.75
CA LEU A 71 5.44 24.11 16.91
C LEU A 71 6.70 23.25 16.87
N PHE A 72 6.56 21.96 16.53
CA PHE A 72 7.68 21.05 16.34
C PHE A 72 8.61 21.47 15.19
N GLY A 73 8.05 21.93 14.07
CA GLY A 73 8.83 22.52 12.98
C GLY A 73 9.58 23.80 13.37
N GLN A 74 9.12 24.50 14.41
CA GLN A 74 9.78 25.67 15.00
C GLN A 74 10.77 25.30 16.13
N GLY A 75 11.03 24.01 16.36
CA GLY A 75 11.94 23.52 17.40
C GLY A 75 11.33 23.43 18.80
N GLN A 76 10.01 23.62 18.94
CA GLN A 76 9.31 23.43 20.21
C GLN A 76 8.86 21.97 20.34
N MET A 77 9.21 21.31 21.44
CA MET A 77 8.80 19.93 21.63
C MET A 77 7.34 19.82 22.11
N PRO A 78 6.61 18.79 21.65
CA PRO A 78 5.32 18.41 22.21
C PRO A 78 5.38 18.17 23.72
N ASP A 79 4.25 18.38 24.39
CA ASP A 79 4.14 18.08 25.81
C ASP A 79 4.22 16.56 26.04
N MET A 80 5.19 16.16 26.88
CA MET A 80 5.45 14.74 27.13
C MET A 80 4.37 14.10 28.01
N GLN A 81 3.70 14.86 28.88
CA GLN A 81 2.61 14.34 29.72
C GLN A 81 1.37 14.10 28.89
N GLU A 82 1.05 15.01 27.99
CA GLU A 82 0.01 14.85 26.98
C GLU A 82 0.28 13.63 26.10
N GLY A 83 1.51 13.49 25.63
CA GLY A 83 1.99 12.31 24.91
C GLY A 83 1.69 11.00 25.63
N GLN A 84 2.02 10.91 26.92
CA GLN A 84 1.75 9.73 27.75
C GLN A 84 0.25 9.45 27.90
N LYS A 85 -0.59 10.47 28.06
CA LYS A 85 -2.05 10.30 28.10
C LYS A 85 -2.57 9.73 26.79
N ILE A 86 -2.11 10.25 25.64
CA ILE A 86 -2.47 9.73 24.32
C ILE A 86 -2.04 8.27 24.21
N LEU A 87 -0.80 7.91 24.59
CA LEU A 87 -0.37 6.51 24.61
C LEU A 87 -1.25 5.64 25.52
N GLY A 88 -1.75 6.19 26.63
CA GLY A 88 -2.67 5.51 27.55
C GLY A 88 -3.97 5.11 26.86
N HIS A 89 -4.53 6.02 26.07
CA HIS A 89 -5.72 5.73 25.29
C HIS A 89 -5.43 4.85 24.07
N VAL A 90 -4.31 5.07 23.39
CA VAL A 90 -3.97 4.38 22.14
C VAL A 90 -3.56 2.92 22.40
N PHE A 91 -2.68 2.68 23.36
CA PHE A 91 -2.16 1.33 23.61
C PHE A 91 -2.74 0.68 24.88
N GLY A 92 -3.25 1.45 25.84
CA GLY A 92 -3.71 0.91 27.12
C GLY A 92 -2.65 0.02 27.77
N ASN A 93 -3.00 -1.23 28.02
CA ASN A 93 -2.09 -2.23 28.61
C ASN A 93 -0.93 -2.65 27.67
N GLN A 94 -0.98 -2.29 26.39
CA GLN A 94 0.03 -2.66 25.38
C GLN A 94 1.17 -1.65 25.24
N GLN A 95 1.19 -0.57 26.05
CA GLN A 95 2.26 0.44 25.99
C GLN A 95 3.66 -0.19 26.08
N GLN A 96 3.85 -1.10 27.04
CA GLN A 96 5.13 -1.78 27.22
C GLN A 96 5.49 -2.65 26.02
N ALA A 97 4.51 -3.30 25.39
CA ALA A 97 4.73 -4.11 24.19
C ALA A 97 5.11 -3.22 22.98
N ALA A 98 4.43 -2.08 22.81
CA ALA A 98 4.74 -1.11 21.77
C ALA A 98 6.16 -0.53 21.94
N ALA A 99 6.53 -0.17 23.17
CA ALA A 99 7.87 0.30 23.50
C ALA A 99 8.95 -0.73 23.19
N ASN A 100 8.72 -2.00 23.54
CA ASN A 100 9.65 -3.08 23.22
C ASN A 100 9.79 -3.29 21.71
N ALA A 101 8.71 -3.16 20.94
CA ALA A 101 8.75 -3.28 19.48
C ALA A 101 9.61 -2.17 18.85
N VAL A 102 9.42 -0.92 19.30
CA VAL A 102 10.23 0.22 18.84
C VAL A 102 11.68 0.08 19.30
N SER A 103 11.90 -0.27 20.57
CA SER A 103 13.24 -0.49 21.15
C SER A 103 14.07 -1.49 20.36
N ARG A 104 13.49 -2.65 20.02
CA ARG A 104 14.18 -3.70 19.23
C ARG A 104 14.53 -3.22 17.82
N ARG A 105 13.66 -2.41 17.20
CA ARG A 105 13.87 -1.93 15.84
C ARG A 105 14.90 -0.81 15.77
N ALA A 106 14.88 0.10 16.75
CA ALA A 106 15.77 1.24 16.80
C ALA A 106 17.09 0.97 17.55
N GLY A 107 17.22 -0.16 18.24
CA GLY A 107 18.40 -0.47 19.06
C GLY A 107 18.57 0.53 20.22
N ILE A 108 17.47 0.89 20.87
CA ILE A 108 17.42 1.85 21.99
C ILE A 108 16.79 1.22 23.22
N ASP A 109 16.97 1.84 24.38
CA ASP A 109 16.34 1.42 25.62
C ASP A 109 14.79 1.49 25.55
N PRO A 110 14.04 0.55 26.14
CA PRO A 110 12.58 0.59 26.16
C PRO A 110 11.97 1.84 26.80
N GLN A 111 12.59 2.42 27.83
CA GLN A 111 12.15 3.69 28.42
C GLN A 111 12.32 4.84 27.44
N LEU A 112 13.42 4.82 26.67
CA LEU A 112 13.66 5.80 25.62
C LEU A 112 12.66 5.66 24.46
N ALA A 113 12.35 4.43 24.09
CA ALA A 113 11.30 4.13 23.12
C ALA A 113 9.92 4.64 23.57
N LEU A 114 9.57 4.51 24.86
CA LEU A 114 8.35 5.11 25.42
C LEU A 114 8.35 6.64 25.32
N GLN A 115 9.48 7.29 25.58
CA GLN A 115 9.61 8.74 25.46
C GLN A 115 9.41 9.19 24.01
N ILE A 116 10.03 8.49 23.05
CA ILE A 116 9.83 8.76 21.62
C ILE A 116 8.37 8.56 21.23
N LEU A 117 7.75 7.45 21.63
CA LEU A 117 6.32 7.19 21.38
C LEU A 117 5.45 8.32 21.95
N SER A 118 5.76 8.81 23.15
CA SER A 118 5.01 9.87 23.83
C SER A 118 5.13 11.18 23.05
N MET A 119 6.31 11.51 22.56
CA MET A 119 6.53 12.70 21.74
C MET A 119 5.87 12.60 20.37
N VAL A 120 5.86 11.41 19.77
CA VAL A 120 5.34 11.19 18.40
C VAL A 120 3.82 11.14 18.38
N ALA A 121 3.18 10.67 19.45
CA ALA A 121 1.73 10.50 19.46
C ALA A 121 0.94 11.81 19.20
N PRO A 122 1.23 12.96 19.85
CA PRO A 122 0.62 14.24 19.52
C PRO A 122 0.88 14.68 18.07
N LEU A 123 2.08 14.40 17.52
CA LEU A 123 2.44 14.77 16.14
C LEU A 123 1.62 13.96 15.12
N VAL A 124 1.39 12.67 15.40
CA VAL A 124 0.52 11.82 14.57
C VAL A 124 -0.91 12.32 14.61
N LEU A 125 -1.45 12.66 15.79
CA LEU A 125 -2.79 13.26 15.89
C LEU A 125 -2.90 14.60 15.16
N ALA A 126 -1.92 15.48 15.34
CA ALA A 126 -1.83 16.75 14.65
C ALA A 126 -1.81 16.58 13.11
N TYR A 127 -1.05 15.61 12.61
CA TYR A 127 -1.03 15.27 11.18
C TYR A 127 -2.38 14.75 10.68
N LEU A 128 -3.01 13.84 11.42
CA LEU A 128 -4.33 13.29 11.08
C LEU A 128 -5.41 14.37 11.09
N SER A 129 -5.37 15.29 12.06
CA SER A 129 -6.31 16.41 12.15
C SER A 129 -6.16 17.36 10.96
N ARG A 130 -4.92 17.73 10.62
CA ARG A 130 -4.62 18.53 9.42
C ARG A 130 -5.12 17.86 8.15
N ARG A 131 -4.98 16.54 8.03
CA ARG A 131 -5.49 15.78 6.88
C ARG A 131 -7.02 15.86 6.79
N ARG A 132 -7.72 15.69 7.91
CA ARG A 132 -9.19 15.83 8.00
C ARG A 132 -9.65 17.24 7.63
N GLN A 133 -8.98 18.27 8.14
CA GLN A 133 -9.29 19.67 7.85
C GLN A 133 -8.99 20.04 6.39
N GLY A 134 -7.84 19.63 5.85
CA GLY A 134 -7.46 19.87 4.47
C GLY A 134 -8.38 19.19 3.45
N GLN A 135 -8.90 18.01 3.79
CA GLN A 135 -9.89 17.30 2.97
C GLN A 135 -11.25 18.02 2.94
N THR A 136 -11.59 18.73 4.02
CA THR A 136 -12.80 19.57 4.10
C THR A 136 -12.68 20.83 3.24
N GLN A 137 -11.46 21.35 3.03
CA GLN A 137 -11.23 22.60 2.29
C GLN A 137 -10.98 22.38 0.79
N GLY A 138 -10.57 21.17 0.36
CA GLY A 138 -10.27 20.84 -1.04
C GLY A 138 -11.40 20.19 -1.84
N GLN A 139 -12.52 19.80 -1.22
CA GLN A 139 -13.67 19.20 -1.89
C GLN A 139 -14.98 19.76 -1.32
N ALA A 140 -15.35 20.95 -1.80
CA ALA A 140 -16.72 21.45 -1.73
C ALA A 140 -17.59 20.64 -2.71
N GLY A 141 -17.90 19.39 -2.36
CA GLY A 141 -18.73 18.53 -3.21
C GLY A 141 -18.76 17.09 -2.75
N GLY A 142 -19.72 16.76 -1.89
CA GLY A 142 -20.23 15.40 -1.77
C GLY A 142 -19.56 14.50 -0.73
N GLN A 143 -20.36 14.16 0.29
CA GLN A 143 -20.32 12.88 1.00
C GLN A 143 -19.15 12.65 1.97
N SER A 144 -19.29 13.24 3.16
CA SER A 144 -18.93 12.65 4.46
C SER A 144 -17.69 11.74 4.44
N GLY A 145 -16.54 12.29 4.09
CA GLY A 145 -15.23 11.66 4.26
C GLY A 145 -14.84 11.63 5.73
N GLY A 146 -15.57 10.84 6.53
CA GLY A 146 -15.30 10.66 7.96
C GLY A 146 -13.93 10.00 8.21
N LEU A 147 -13.57 9.82 9.47
CA LEU A 147 -12.33 9.16 9.90
C LEU A 147 -12.09 7.81 9.20
N GLY A 148 -13.16 7.07 8.89
CA GLY A 148 -13.10 5.83 8.12
C GLY A 148 -12.57 6.01 6.69
N GLY A 149 -12.83 7.14 6.04
CA GLY A 149 -12.28 7.46 4.72
C GLY A 149 -10.78 7.79 4.77
N ILE A 150 -10.32 8.47 5.81
CA ILE A 150 -8.89 8.79 6.00
C ILE A 150 -8.11 7.53 6.36
N LEU A 151 -8.59 6.77 7.34
CA LEU A 151 -7.98 5.50 7.74
C LEU A 151 -8.05 4.48 6.61
N GLY A 152 -9.18 4.41 5.88
CA GLY A 152 -9.33 3.59 4.68
C GLY A 152 -8.42 4.02 3.54
N SER A 153 -8.13 5.32 3.39
CA SER A 153 -7.15 5.80 2.40
C SER A 153 -5.71 5.49 2.81
N ILE A 154 -5.39 5.49 4.11
CA ILE A 154 -4.03 5.15 4.56
C ILE A 154 -3.81 3.63 4.54
N LEU A 155 -4.79 2.85 4.99
CA LEU A 155 -4.69 1.40 5.08
C LEU A 155 -5.01 0.71 3.74
N GLY A 156 -5.90 1.28 2.94
CA GLY A 156 -6.33 0.75 1.63
C GLY A 156 -5.79 1.49 0.41
N GLY A 157 -5.14 2.65 0.59
CA GLY A 157 -4.56 3.45 -0.51
C GLY A 157 -3.04 3.34 -0.66
N GLY A 158 -2.37 2.53 0.16
CA GLY A 158 -0.93 2.30 0.14
C GLY A 158 -0.51 1.02 -0.57
N GLY A 159 -0.76 0.90 -1.89
CA GLY A 159 -0.16 -0.16 -2.72
C GLY A 159 -0.93 -0.57 -3.98
N LEU A 160 -0.38 -0.26 -5.17
CA LEU A 160 -0.47 -1.08 -6.40
C LEU A 160 -1.81 -1.20 -7.18
N GLY A 161 -2.77 -0.28 -7.07
CA GLY A 161 -4.03 -0.37 -7.85
C GLY A 161 -4.22 0.56 -9.06
N GLY A 162 -3.47 1.66 -9.16
CA GLY A 162 -3.82 2.78 -10.07
C GLY A 162 -3.01 2.93 -11.36
N ILE A 163 -1.97 2.12 -11.59
CA ILE A 163 -1.06 2.25 -12.75
C ILE A 163 -1.24 1.16 -13.82
N LEU A 164 -2.18 0.23 -13.64
CA LEU A 164 -2.49 -0.82 -14.63
C LEU A 164 -3.93 -0.71 -15.15
N GLY A 165 -4.41 0.51 -15.32
CA GLY A 165 -5.65 0.84 -16.00
C GLY A 165 -5.38 1.78 -17.16
N GLY A 166 -4.46 1.39 -18.05
CA GLY A 166 -4.20 2.10 -19.29
C GLY A 166 -5.50 2.23 -20.07
N HIS A 167 -6.09 3.42 -20.02
CA HIS A 167 -7.03 3.87 -21.04
C HIS A 167 -6.24 4.04 -22.33
N PRO A 168 -6.47 3.26 -23.39
CA PRO A 168 -6.01 3.67 -24.70
C PRO A 168 -6.83 4.89 -25.11
N SER A 169 -6.22 6.06 -24.94
CA SER A 169 -6.56 7.25 -25.70
C SER A 169 -6.57 6.90 -27.18
N GLN A 170 -7.77 6.80 -27.75
CA GLN A 170 -7.98 6.75 -29.19
C GLN A 170 -7.46 8.05 -29.82
N PRO A 171 -6.63 7.99 -30.87
CA PRO A 171 -6.31 9.18 -31.64
C PRO A 171 -7.56 9.61 -32.43
N GLN A 172 -8.11 10.77 -32.08
CA GLN A 172 -9.02 11.50 -32.97
C GLN A 172 -8.20 12.03 -34.15
N VAL A 173 -8.33 11.40 -35.31
CA VAL A 173 -7.80 11.94 -36.57
C VAL A 173 -8.73 13.06 -37.02
N GLN A 174 -8.25 14.29 -36.93
CA GLN A 174 -8.87 15.47 -37.53
C GLN A 174 -8.83 15.32 -39.06
N THR A 175 -9.99 15.11 -39.65
CA THR A 175 -10.22 15.20 -41.09
C THR A 175 -10.12 16.66 -41.52
N GLN A 176 -8.95 17.05 -42.03
CA GLN A 176 -8.74 18.32 -42.74
C GLN A 176 -8.89 18.05 -44.25
N GLY A 177 -9.85 18.72 -44.86
CA GLY A 177 -10.21 18.54 -46.26
C GLY A 177 -9.23 19.19 -47.24
N GLY A 178 -9.27 18.70 -48.49
CA GLY A 178 -8.80 19.46 -49.66
C GLY A 178 -8.06 18.64 -50.72
N SER A 179 -8.62 18.66 -51.94
CA SER A 179 -7.94 18.53 -53.24
C SER A 179 -7.83 17.15 -53.91
N LEU A 180 -8.87 16.83 -54.67
CA LEU A 180 -8.87 16.54 -56.13
C LEU A 180 -7.63 15.87 -56.74
N GLY A 181 -7.81 14.65 -57.26
CA GLY A 181 -6.94 14.01 -58.25
C GLY A 181 -7.52 12.67 -58.72
N GLU A 182 -7.61 12.50 -60.02
CA GLU A 182 -8.54 11.64 -60.75
C GLU A 182 -8.03 10.20 -61.04
N GLY A 183 -8.90 9.19 -60.81
CA GLY A 183 -9.09 7.93 -61.55
C GLY A 183 -7.94 6.92 -61.80
N PRO A 184 -8.21 5.75 -62.43
CA PRO A 184 -9.50 5.08 -62.66
C PRO A 184 -9.62 3.69 -61.98
N VAL A 185 -10.87 3.27 -61.85
CA VAL A 185 -11.39 1.97 -61.40
C VAL A 185 -11.02 0.80 -62.33
N ILE A 186 -10.79 -0.39 -61.74
CA ILE A 186 -10.89 -1.68 -62.46
C ILE A 186 -11.65 -2.71 -61.58
N PRO A 187 -12.64 -3.47 -62.11
CA PRO A 187 -13.62 -4.26 -61.33
C PRO A 187 -13.39 -5.79 -61.30
N GLY A 188 -14.03 -6.47 -60.34
CA GLY A 188 -14.16 -7.95 -60.23
C GLY A 188 -13.34 -8.50 -59.05
N TYR A 189 -13.79 -9.42 -58.19
CA TYR A 189 -14.76 -10.50 -58.34
C TYR A 189 -15.33 -10.87 -56.96
N THR A 190 -16.39 -11.66 -57.03
CA THR A 190 -17.36 -12.05 -56.01
C THR A 190 -16.88 -13.02 -54.92
N GLN A 191 -17.57 -12.88 -53.79
CA GLN A 191 -17.80 -13.79 -52.66
C GLN A 191 -17.91 -15.29 -53.02
N PRO A 192 -17.68 -16.18 -52.04
CA PRO A 192 -18.82 -16.95 -51.54
C PRO A 192 -18.87 -17.12 -50.02
N GLN A 193 -20.10 -17.08 -49.50
CA GLN A 193 -20.50 -17.54 -48.18
C GLN A 193 -20.52 -19.08 -48.18
N ASN A 194 -20.17 -19.72 -47.06
CA ASN A 194 -20.82 -20.99 -46.72
C ASN A 194 -20.98 -21.14 -45.21
N GLN A 195 -22.18 -21.56 -44.84
CA GLN A 195 -22.77 -21.65 -43.53
C GLN A 195 -23.18 -23.11 -43.29
N GLY A 196 -22.96 -23.60 -42.07
CA GLY A 196 -23.32 -24.95 -41.62
C GLY A 196 -22.21 -25.45 -40.69
N ASP A 197 -22.43 -26.11 -39.57
CA ASP A 197 -23.61 -26.78 -39.02
C ASP A 197 -23.29 -27.04 -37.53
N VAL A 198 -24.32 -27.04 -36.69
CA VAL A 198 -24.26 -27.37 -35.26
C VAL A 198 -24.62 -28.84 -35.11
N THR A 199 -23.88 -29.63 -34.32
CA THR A 199 -24.37 -30.70 -33.41
C THR A 199 -23.26 -31.72 -33.13
N GLY A 200 -23.09 -32.09 -31.86
CA GLY A 200 -21.99 -32.92 -31.38
C GLY A 200 -22.18 -34.43 -31.46
N GLY A 201 -21.28 -35.14 -30.77
CA GLY A 201 -21.47 -36.54 -30.35
C GLY A 201 -20.51 -37.57 -30.95
N SER A 202 -19.57 -38.03 -30.11
CA SER A 202 -19.09 -39.43 -29.96
C SER A 202 -18.37 -40.12 -31.14
N VAL A 203 -17.09 -40.51 -30.99
CA VAL A 203 -16.60 -41.87 -30.61
C VAL A 203 -15.07 -42.03 -30.86
N LEU A 204 -14.40 -42.82 -29.99
CA LEU A 204 -13.02 -43.36 -30.03
C LEU A 204 -12.72 -44.22 -31.30
N PRO A 205 -11.60 -44.99 -31.47
CA PRO A 205 -10.28 -45.09 -30.78
C PRO A 205 -9.04 -45.19 -31.73
N GLY A 206 -7.82 -45.00 -31.21
CA GLY A 206 -6.60 -45.51 -31.88
C GLY A 206 -5.28 -45.08 -31.26
N TYR A 207 -4.65 -45.97 -30.48
CA TYR A 207 -3.21 -45.91 -30.16
C TYR A 207 -2.47 -46.90 -31.07
N PRO A 208 -1.23 -46.58 -31.45
CA PRO A 208 -0.19 -47.59 -31.27
C PRO A 208 0.99 -47.06 -30.43
N GLN A 209 1.40 -47.95 -29.54
CA GLN A 209 2.65 -48.03 -28.79
C GLN A 209 3.91 -47.62 -29.57
N ASN A 210 4.80 -46.88 -28.90
CA ASN A 210 6.23 -46.83 -29.21
C ASN A 210 7.04 -47.31 -27.97
N PRO A 211 7.98 -48.26 -28.12
CA PRO A 211 8.83 -48.72 -27.03
C PRO A 211 10.18 -48.01 -26.98
N ALA A 212 10.72 -47.90 -25.76
CA ALA A 212 12.12 -47.96 -25.34
C ALA A 212 13.22 -47.25 -26.16
N GLY A 213 13.99 -46.38 -25.49
CA GLY A 213 15.38 -46.10 -25.89
C GLY A 213 15.98 -44.78 -25.43
N GLN A 214 16.64 -44.82 -24.27
CA GLN A 214 17.92 -44.17 -23.90
C GLN A 214 18.21 -42.64 -24.10
N PRO A 215 19.16 -42.10 -23.29
CA PRO A 215 19.36 -40.67 -23.07
C PRO A 215 20.51 -40.07 -23.92
N GLY A 216 20.47 -38.76 -24.17
CA GLY A 216 21.66 -38.02 -24.61
C GLY A 216 21.44 -36.68 -25.30
N HIS A 217 21.83 -35.61 -24.58
CA HIS A 217 22.44 -34.36 -25.04
C HIS A 217 21.58 -33.17 -25.52
N ALA A 218 21.92 -32.06 -24.88
CA ALA A 218 21.48 -30.69 -25.07
C ALA A 218 21.90 -30.09 -26.43
N SER A 219 21.08 -29.16 -26.94
CA SER A 219 21.59 -27.88 -27.42
C SER A 219 20.50 -26.81 -27.47
N THR A 220 20.73 -25.76 -26.69
CA THR A 220 20.69 -24.34 -27.10
C THR A 220 19.46 -23.80 -27.84
N GLY A 221 18.73 -22.89 -27.18
CA GLY A 221 18.05 -21.78 -27.85
C GLY A 221 16.86 -21.19 -27.09
N GLN A 222 16.97 -19.90 -26.76
CA GLN A 222 15.85 -18.94 -26.69
C GLN A 222 15.15 -18.69 -25.33
N MET A 223 15.85 -17.93 -24.49
CA MET A 223 15.41 -16.63 -23.95
C MET A 223 13.89 -16.48 -23.64
N GLY A 224 13.49 -16.93 -22.45
CA GLY A 224 12.21 -16.62 -21.80
C GLY A 224 12.45 -16.36 -20.31
N GLY A 225 12.05 -15.18 -19.82
CA GLY A 225 12.50 -14.59 -18.57
C GLY A 225 12.21 -15.37 -17.28
N MET A 226 12.98 -15.03 -16.24
CA MET A 226 12.90 -15.49 -14.84
C MET A 226 11.58 -15.10 -14.11
N ILE A 227 10.47 -15.07 -14.84
CA ILE A 227 9.10 -14.89 -14.31
C ILE A 227 8.26 -16.17 -14.52
N GLY A 228 8.64 -17.05 -15.45
CA GLY A 228 7.92 -18.31 -15.70
C GLY A 228 8.24 -19.48 -14.76
N THR A 229 9.30 -19.38 -13.93
CA THR A 229 9.72 -20.46 -13.03
C THR A 229 9.28 -20.29 -11.58
N LEU A 230 8.63 -19.18 -11.21
CA LEU A 230 8.15 -18.96 -9.83
C LEU A 230 6.70 -19.37 -9.60
N ASN A 231 5.86 -19.46 -10.65
CA ASN A 231 4.48 -19.95 -10.51
C ASN A 231 4.41 -21.47 -10.29
N ASN A 232 5.33 -22.25 -10.89
CA ASN A 232 5.26 -23.71 -10.85
C ASN A 232 5.86 -24.35 -9.59
N VAL A 233 6.44 -23.55 -8.67
CA VAL A 233 7.03 -24.07 -7.41
C VAL A 233 6.08 -23.91 -6.22
N LEU A 234 5.01 -23.13 -6.37
CA LEU A 234 4.02 -22.82 -5.32
C LEU A 234 2.64 -23.43 -5.60
N ASP A 235 2.38 -23.81 -6.85
CA ASP A 235 1.14 -24.44 -7.30
C ASP A 235 1.34 -25.97 -7.31
N ARG A 236 0.81 -26.67 -6.30
CA ARG A 236 1.04 -28.12 -6.13
C ARG A 236 -0.02 -28.97 -6.85
N ASP A 237 -1.21 -28.43 -7.10
CA ASP A 237 -2.31 -29.15 -7.75
C ASP A 237 -2.74 -28.56 -9.11
N GLY A 238 -2.18 -27.42 -9.53
CA GLY A 238 -2.27 -26.88 -10.89
C GLY A 238 -3.50 -26.00 -11.14
N ASP A 239 -4.11 -25.45 -10.10
CA ASP A 239 -5.37 -24.70 -10.19
C ASP A 239 -5.19 -23.17 -10.26
N GLY A 240 -3.95 -22.67 -10.08
CA GLY A 240 -3.63 -21.25 -10.11
C GLY A 240 -3.96 -20.46 -8.83
N ASN A 241 -4.37 -21.10 -7.73
CA ASN A 241 -4.73 -20.47 -6.46
C ASN A 241 -3.77 -20.85 -5.31
N ALA A 242 -2.60 -20.20 -5.25
CA ALA A 242 -1.61 -20.42 -4.18
C ALA A 242 -2.13 -20.20 -2.74
N LEU A 243 -3.28 -19.53 -2.57
CA LEU A 243 -3.93 -19.33 -1.27
C LEU A 243 -4.58 -20.61 -0.73
N ASN A 244 -5.03 -21.53 -1.59
CA ASN A 244 -5.61 -22.80 -1.18
C ASN A 244 -4.52 -23.77 -0.66
N ASP A 245 -3.37 -23.79 -1.35
CA ASP A 245 -2.22 -24.61 -0.96
C ASP A 245 -1.61 -24.20 0.38
N LEU A 246 -1.57 -22.91 0.68
CA LEU A 246 -1.08 -22.40 1.97
C LEU A 246 -2.02 -22.82 3.13
N ILE A 247 -3.32 -22.91 2.88
CA ILE A 247 -4.32 -23.39 3.85
C ILE A 247 -4.19 -24.91 4.05
N GLY A 248 -3.87 -25.66 2.99
CA GLY A 248 -3.57 -27.10 3.05
C GLY A 248 -2.32 -27.45 3.85
N MET A 249 -1.31 -26.57 3.90
CA MET A 249 -0.06 -26.82 4.65
C MET A 249 -0.20 -26.69 6.19
N PHE A 250 -1.21 -25.99 6.70
CA PHE A 250 -1.41 -25.77 8.15
C PHE A 250 -2.55 -26.60 8.76
N GLY A 251 -3.38 -27.23 7.92
CA GLY A 251 -4.46 -28.13 8.33
C GLY A 251 -4.00 -29.58 8.42
N GLY A 252 -3.09 -29.88 9.35
CA GLY A 252 -2.67 -31.25 9.63
C GLY A 252 -3.87 -32.17 9.92
N GLN A 253 -3.97 -33.22 9.10
CA GLN A 253 -4.79 -34.43 9.25
C GLN A 253 -5.30 -34.71 10.66
N ARG A 254 -6.63 -34.84 10.80
CA ARG A 254 -7.22 -35.84 11.69
C ARG A 254 -8.45 -36.49 11.04
N ARG A 255 -8.15 -37.64 10.42
CA ARG A 255 -8.99 -38.81 10.10
C ARG A 255 -10.18 -38.63 9.17
#